data_AF-A0A2M7X470-F1
#
_entry.id   AF-A0A2M7X470-F1
#
_cell.length_a   1.000
_cell.length_b   1.000
_cell.length_c   1.000
_cell.angle_alpha   90.00
_cell.angle_beta   90.00
_cell.angle_gamma   90.00
#
_symmetry.space_group_name_H-M   'P 1'
#
loop_
_entity.id
_entity.type
_entity.pdbx_description
1 polymer ?
#
loop_
_entity_poly.entity_id
_entity_poly.type
_entity_poly.pdbx_seq_one_letter_code
_entity_poly.pdbx_strand_id
1 'polypeptide(L)'
;MLSSLRRYSQSEVAQQRMKIIKFYQQYGEEATKEAFGADRKVISRWRKRLTNSRGKLSALVPTSTRPHTVRTARTDPLIVEFIRKAREAHPRIGKEKLKPDLDIYCIKNGIATV
;
A
#
# COMPACT_ATOMS: atom_id res chain seq x y z
N MET A 1 -32.13 1.70 -1.07
CA MET A 1 -30.91 0.87 -1.21
C MET A 1 -29.70 1.67 -0.71
N LEU A 2 -29.07 1.27 0.39
CA LEU A 2 -27.94 2.00 1.00
C LEU A 2 -26.72 2.01 0.06
N SER A 3 -26.17 3.21 -0.21
CA SER A 3 -25.06 3.46 -1.14
C SER A 3 -23.73 2.78 -0.75
N SER A 4 -23.58 2.41 0.52
CA SER A 4 -22.41 1.70 1.06
C SER A 4 -22.22 0.29 0.47
N LEU A 5 -23.31 -0.37 0.04
CA LEU A 5 -23.25 -1.71 -0.56
C LEU A 5 -22.75 -1.71 -2.02
N ARG A 6 -22.89 -0.59 -2.74
CA ARG A 6 -22.47 -0.46 -4.16
C ARG A 6 -20.95 -0.44 -4.34
N ARG A 7 -20.19 0.07 -3.36
CA ARG A 7 -18.71 0.15 -3.48
C ARG A 7 -18.04 -1.22 -3.53
N TYR A 8 -18.61 -2.23 -2.87
CA TYR A 8 -18.04 -3.58 -2.87
C TYR A 8 -18.41 -4.40 -4.12
N SER A 9 -19.56 -4.14 -4.74
CA SER A 9 -19.92 -4.78 -6.01
C SER A 9 -19.16 -4.20 -7.20
N GLN A 10 -18.46 -3.07 -7.05
CA GLN A 10 -17.73 -2.40 -8.15
C GLN A 10 -16.33 -2.93 -8.41
N SER A 11 -15.76 -3.78 -7.55
CA SER A 11 -14.45 -4.38 -7.86
C SER A 11 -14.61 -5.41 -8.98
N GLU A 12 -14.34 -5.02 -10.21
CA GLU A 12 -14.30 -5.89 -11.40
C GLU A 12 -13.44 -7.13 -11.14
N VAL A 13 -12.32 -6.94 -10.44
CA VAL A 13 -11.40 -8.02 -10.05
C VAL A 13 -12.07 -9.05 -9.14
N ALA A 14 -12.87 -8.62 -8.16
CA ALA A 14 -13.57 -9.55 -7.27
C ALA A 14 -14.64 -10.36 -8.02
N GLN A 15 -15.36 -9.72 -8.95
CA GLN A 15 -16.34 -10.40 -9.81
C GLN A 15 -15.66 -11.41 -10.74
N GLN A 16 -14.55 -11.03 -11.36
CA GLN A 16 -13.78 -11.91 -12.24
C GLN A 16 -13.25 -13.11 -11.46
N ARG A 17 -12.70 -12.92 -10.26
CA ARG A 17 -12.28 -14.03 -9.38
C ARG A 17 -13.44 -14.96 -9.03
N MET A 18 -14.63 -14.42 -8.75
CA MET A 18 -15.82 -15.23 -8.51
C MET A 18 -16.24 -16.04 -9.76
N LYS A 19 -16.16 -15.43 -10.96
CA LYS A 19 -16.43 -16.12 -12.22
C LYS A 19 -15.45 -17.28 -12.44
N ILE A 20 -14.16 -17.07 -12.18
CA ILE A 20 -13.13 -18.11 -12.31
C ILE A 20 -13.37 -19.25 -11.32
N ILE A 21 -13.77 -18.96 -10.07
CA ILE A 21 -14.09 -20.01 -9.08
C ILE A 21 -15.29 -20.85 -9.53
N LYS A 22 -16.33 -20.22 -10.07
CA LYS A 22 -17.49 -20.93 -10.63
C LYS A 22 -17.10 -21.79 -11.83
N PHE A 23 -16.28 -21.24 -12.74
CA PHE A 23 -15.77 -21.97 -13.89
C PHE A 23 -14.95 -23.20 -13.47
N TYR A 24 -14.07 -23.05 -12.47
CA TYR A 24 -13.29 -24.15 -11.91
C TYR A 24 -14.17 -25.26 -11.31
N GLN A 25 -15.27 -24.89 -10.64
CA GLN A 25 -16.19 -25.87 -10.09
C GLN A 25 -16.93 -26.67 -11.18
N GLN A 26 -17.14 -26.07 -12.36
CA GLN A 26 -17.85 -26.69 -13.47
C GLN A 26 -16.94 -27.51 -14.40
N TYR A 27 -15.74 -27.01 -14.71
CA TYR A 27 -14.86 -27.56 -15.76
C TYR A 27 -13.54 -28.14 -15.25
N GLY A 28 -13.21 -27.95 -13.97
CA GLY A 28 -11.98 -28.48 -13.38
C GLY A 28 -10.72 -27.65 -13.66
N GLU A 29 -9.56 -28.23 -13.33
CA GLU A 29 -8.27 -27.52 -13.26
C GLU A 29 -7.67 -27.18 -14.61
N GLU A 30 -7.60 -28.15 -15.52
CA GLU A 30 -6.96 -28.01 -16.84
C GLU A 30 -7.65 -26.91 -17.66
N ALA A 31 -8.97 -26.98 -17.79
CA ALA A 31 -9.77 -25.98 -18.49
C ALA A 31 -9.64 -24.58 -17.88
N THR A 32 -9.57 -24.47 -16.55
CA THR A 32 -9.44 -23.16 -15.88
C THR A 32 -8.06 -22.55 -16.10
N LYS A 33 -7.03 -23.39 -16.09
CA LYS A 33 -5.66 -22.98 -16.36
C LYS A 33 -5.49 -22.51 -17.80
N GLU A 34 -6.09 -23.22 -18.75
CA GLU A 34 -6.08 -22.83 -20.16
C GLU A 34 -6.85 -21.53 -20.41
N ALA A 35 -8.06 -21.38 -19.87
CA ALA A 35 -8.91 -20.21 -20.12
C ALA A 35 -8.49 -18.94 -19.35
N PHE A 36 -7.94 -19.08 -18.14
CA PHE A 36 -7.70 -17.93 -17.24
C PHE A 36 -6.28 -17.84 -16.68
N GLY A 37 -5.41 -18.83 -16.94
CA GLY A 37 -4.05 -18.88 -16.39
C GLY A 37 -3.99 -19.04 -14.86
N ALA A 38 -5.13 -19.33 -14.21
CA ALA A 38 -5.22 -19.44 -12.77
C ALA A 38 -4.97 -20.88 -12.29
N ASP A 39 -3.84 -21.11 -11.61
CA ASP A 39 -3.53 -22.43 -11.03
C ASP A 39 -4.48 -22.80 -9.88
N ARG A 40 -4.63 -24.11 -9.62
CA ARG A 40 -5.35 -24.67 -8.46
C ARG A 40 -4.94 -24.03 -7.14
N LYS A 41 -3.65 -23.73 -6.94
CA LYS A 41 -3.15 -23.08 -5.72
C LYS A 41 -3.80 -21.70 -5.51
N VAL A 42 -3.95 -20.92 -6.58
CA VAL A 42 -4.55 -19.58 -6.53
C VAL A 42 -6.04 -19.68 -6.21
N ILE A 43 -6.74 -20.58 -6.89
CA ILE A 43 -8.19 -20.80 -6.71
C ILE A 43 -8.49 -21.31 -5.30
N SER A 44 -7.68 -22.25 -4.78
CA SER A 44 -7.80 -22.75 -3.42
C SER A 44 -7.64 -21.64 -2.37
N ARG A 45 -6.67 -20.73 -2.55
CA ARG A 45 -6.54 -19.54 -1.68
C ARG A 45 -7.79 -18.66 -1.71
N TRP A 46 -8.38 -18.43 -2.89
CA TRP A 46 -9.60 -17.64 -3.02
C TRP A 46 -10.81 -18.33 -2.37
N ARG A 47 -10.97 -19.65 -2.54
CA ARG A 47 -12.01 -20.43 -1.85
C ARG A 47 -11.85 -20.34 -0.33
N LYS A 48 -10.63 -20.49 0.20
CA LYS A 48 -10.35 -20.32 1.64
C LYS A 48 -10.75 -18.93 2.14
N ARG A 49 -10.44 -17.86 1.39
CA ARG A 49 -10.85 -16.49 1.74
C ARG A 49 -12.38 -16.34 1.77
N LEU A 50 -13.08 -16.92 0.78
CA LEU A 50 -14.54 -16.91 0.76
C LEU A 50 -15.13 -17.64 1.97
N THR A 51 -14.66 -18.85 2.29
CA THR A 51 -15.12 -19.61 3.46
C THR A 51 -14.92 -18.82 4.76
N ASN A 52 -13.72 -18.26 4.97
CA ASN A 52 -13.40 -17.46 6.16
C ASN A 52 -14.27 -16.20 6.27
N SER A 53 -14.69 -15.63 5.15
CA SER A 53 -15.51 -14.42 5.09
C SER A 53 -17.02 -14.68 5.11
N ARG A 54 -17.46 -15.94 5.29
CA ARG A 54 -18.87 -16.37 5.18
C ARG A 54 -19.51 -16.02 3.82
N GLY A 55 -18.75 -16.16 2.73
CA GLY A 55 -19.24 -15.98 1.36
C GLY A 55 -19.32 -14.53 0.87
N LYS A 56 -18.71 -13.56 1.57
CA LYS A 56 -18.72 -12.15 1.14
C LYS A 56 -17.80 -11.92 -0.06
N LEU A 57 -18.34 -11.31 -1.13
CA LEU A 57 -17.56 -10.96 -2.33
C LEU A 57 -16.39 -10.00 -2.04
N SER A 58 -16.52 -9.19 -0.99
CA SER A 58 -15.46 -8.29 -0.50
C SER A 58 -14.15 -9.00 -0.18
N ALA A 59 -14.18 -10.28 0.19
CA ALA A 59 -12.99 -11.06 0.51
C ALA A 59 -12.12 -11.40 -0.70
N LEU A 60 -12.66 -11.26 -1.92
CA LEU A 60 -11.93 -11.48 -3.15
C LEU A 60 -11.26 -10.22 -3.69
N VAL A 61 -11.46 -9.05 -3.07
CA VAL A 61 -10.75 -7.82 -3.44
C VAL A 61 -9.26 -8.02 -3.17
N PRO A 62 -8.36 -7.65 -4.11
CA PRO A 62 -6.93 -7.65 -3.85
C PRO A 62 -6.58 -6.82 -2.61
N THR A 63 -5.83 -7.43 -1.69
CA THR A 63 -5.20 -6.69 -0.60
C THR A 63 -4.03 -5.88 -1.14
N SER A 64 -3.66 -4.82 -0.43
CA SER A 64 -2.44 -4.06 -0.74
C SER A 64 -1.23 -4.99 -0.85
N THR A 65 -0.44 -4.81 -1.90
CA THR A 65 0.85 -5.48 -2.12
C THR A 65 2.00 -4.71 -1.48
N ARG A 66 1.72 -3.60 -0.78
CA ARG A 66 2.74 -2.81 -0.12
C ARG A 66 3.44 -3.66 0.95
N PRO A 67 4.77 -3.57 1.06
CA PRO A 67 5.49 -4.20 2.16
C PRO A 67 4.90 -3.83 3.52
N HIS A 68 4.88 -4.77 4.45
CA HIS A 68 4.45 -4.51 5.83
C HIS A 68 5.34 -3.47 6.50
N THR A 69 6.64 -3.51 6.22
CA THR A 69 7.63 -2.55 6.70
C THR A 69 8.11 -1.71 5.54
N VAL A 70 7.73 -0.43 5.52
CA VAL A 70 8.24 0.55 4.56
C VAL A 70 9.26 1.43 5.28
N ARG A 71 10.39 1.72 4.63
CA ARG A 71 11.39 2.65 5.18
C ARG A 71 10.78 4.03 5.33
N THR A 72 10.77 4.57 6.55
CA THR A 72 10.41 5.95 6.83
C THR A 72 11.68 6.80 6.93
N ALA A 73 11.57 8.10 6.62
CA ALA A 73 12.64 9.04 6.93
C ALA A 73 12.84 9.08 8.45
N ARG A 74 14.09 8.89 8.90
CA ARG A 74 14.46 8.97 10.32
C ARG A 74 14.94 10.37 10.73
N THR A 75 14.89 11.32 9.80
CA THR A 75 15.30 12.70 10.05
C THR A 75 14.39 13.33 11.11
N ASP A 76 15.01 13.96 12.11
CA ASP A 76 14.30 14.63 13.18
C ASP A 76 13.41 15.77 12.62
N PRO A 77 12.14 15.87 13.03
CA PRO A 77 11.26 16.97 12.61
C PRO A 77 11.84 18.36 12.86
N LEU A 78 12.63 18.54 13.93
CA LEU A 78 13.25 19.83 14.28
C LEU A 78 14.25 20.29 13.20
N ILE A 79 14.97 19.35 12.59
CA ILE A 79 15.88 19.64 11.47
C ILE A 79 15.08 20.16 10.27
N VAL A 80 13.96 19.52 9.97
CA VAL A 80 13.08 19.91 8.86
C VAL A 80 12.48 21.29 9.09
N GLU A 81 12.04 21.57 10.31
CA GLU A 81 11.51 22.88 10.69
C GLU A 81 12.57 23.98 10.64
N PHE A 82 13.79 23.70 11.11
CA PHE A 82 14.90 24.66 11.03
C PHE A 82 15.21 25.02 9.57
N ILE A 83 15.36 24.01 8.71
CA ILE A 83 15.61 24.23 7.27
C ILE A 83 14.48 25.04 6.62
N ARG A 84 13.22 24.76 6.98
CA ARG A 84 12.06 25.50 6.47
C ARG A 84 12.14 26.97 6.87
N LYS A 85 12.30 27.27 8.17
CA LYS A 85 12.38 28.64 8.70
C LYS A 85 13.54 29.42 8.09
N ALA A 86 14.70 28.80 7.95
CA ALA A 86 15.88 29.45 7.38
C ALA A 86 15.68 29.82 5.89
N ARG A 87 14.98 28.98 5.12
CA ARG A 87 14.66 29.25 3.71
C ARG A 87 13.54 30.29 3.54
N GLU A 88 12.59 30.34 4.45
CA GLU A 88 11.55 31.38 4.49
C GLU A 88 12.16 32.75 4.83
N ALA A 89 13.07 32.81 5.80
CA ALA A 89 13.76 34.04 6.20
C ALA A 89 14.77 34.52 5.14
N HIS A 90 15.44 33.60 4.43
CA HIS A 90 16.44 33.91 3.42
C HIS A 90 16.14 33.21 2.09
N PRO A 91 15.28 33.81 1.24
CA PRO A 91 15.02 33.30 -0.09
C PRO A 91 16.33 33.18 -0.89
N ARG A 92 16.57 32.01 -1.50
CA ARG A 92 17.79 31.63 -2.28
C ARG A 92 19.03 31.22 -1.48
N ILE A 93 18.92 30.94 -0.17
CA ILE A 93 20.03 30.36 0.57
C ILE A 93 20.39 28.95 0.04
N GLY A 94 21.66 28.77 -0.32
CA GLY A 94 22.19 27.48 -0.77
C GLY A 94 22.41 26.50 0.40
N LYS A 95 22.38 25.20 0.11
CA LYS A 95 22.60 24.14 1.12
C LYS A 95 23.94 24.27 1.84
N GLU A 96 24.98 24.73 1.13
CA GLU A 96 26.34 24.90 1.67
C GLU A 96 26.40 25.94 2.78
N LYS A 97 25.58 27.00 2.69
CA LYS A 97 25.50 28.03 3.73
C LYS A 97 24.62 27.59 4.90
N LEU A 98 23.58 26.81 4.62
CA LEU A 98 22.64 26.35 5.64
C LEU A 98 23.21 25.23 6.52
N LYS A 99 24.12 24.42 5.99
CA LYS A 99 24.67 23.25 6.67
C LYS A 99 25.47 23.59 7.95
N PRO A 100 26.41 24.56 7.95
CA PRO A 100 27.09 24.98 9.18
C PRO A 100 26.12 25.45 10.28
N ASP A 101 25.13 26.26 9.93
CA ASP A 101 24.13 26.76 10.88
C ASP A 101 23.26 25.63 11.43
N LEU A 102 22.88 24.69 10.56
CA LEU A 102 22.13 23.49 10.96
C LEU A 102 22.96 22.60 11.89
N ASP A 103 24.25 22.44 11.64
CA ASP A 103 25.12 21.59 12.47
C ASP A 103 25.28 22.16 13.87
N ILE A 104 25.44 23.49 13.99
CA ILE A 104 25.44 24.20 15.27
C ILE A 104 24.10 24.00 15.99
N TYR A 105 22.98 24.11 15.26
CA TYR A 105 21.65 23.88 15.80
C TYR A 105 21.47 22.43 16.30
N CYS A 106 21.90 21.43 15.52
CA CYS A 106 21.83 20.02 15.89
C CYS A 106 22.66 19.73 17.16
N ILE A 107 23.90 20.22 17.22
CA ILE A 107 24.78 20.06 18.40
C ILE A 107 24.13 20.68 19.65
N LYS A 108 23.60 21.91 19.53
CA LYS A 108 22.95 22.61 20.65
C LYS A 108 21.73 21.87 21.20
N ASN A 109 20.98 21.19 20.34
CA ASN A 109 19.78 20.44 20.72
C ASN A 109 20.05 18.95 20.98
N GLY A 110 21.31 18.49 20.92
CA GLY A 110 21.67 17.08 21.11
C GLY A 110 21.15 16.14 20.02
N ILE A 111 20.86 16.65 18.82
CA ILE A 111 20.32 15.90 17.69
C ILE A 111 21.48 15.37 16.84
N ALA A 112 21.37 14.12 16.37
CA ALA A 112 22.33 13.57 15.42
C ALA A 112 22.31 14.36 14.10
N THR A 113 23.45 14.95 13.75
CA THR A 113 23.64 15.69 12.50
C THR A 113 23.41 14.79 11.28
N VAL A 114 22.78 15.34 10.23
CA VAL A 114 22.38 14.65 8.99
C VAL A 114 23.33 14.94 7.85
#